data_AF-A0A925LVW1-F1
#
_entry.id   AF-A0A925LVW1-F1
#
_cell.length_a   1.000
_cell.length_b   1.000
_cell.length_c   1.000
_cell.angle_alpha   90.00
_cell.angle_beta   90.00
_cell.angle_gamma   90.00
#
_symmetry.space_group_name_H-M   'P 1'
#
loop_
_entity.id
_entity.type
_entity.pdbx_description
1 polymer ?
#
loop_
_entity_poly.entity_id
_entity_poly.type
_entity_poly.pdbx_seq_one_letter_code
_entity_poly.pdbx_strand_id
1 'polypeptide(L)'
;MSSSFATDFALLLQPGDLNELQTIVLCNESDTTTNDRENLRLGLELVSLADQGQRQFLIFQSTRNGYAALLPTNAIATSRRFHAFGMIEDLHSWSILLHESEDRIASAIHEDYVEHHGGDAWEILPEYFKESNRHAADHVPVKLRGLGYHDAPLRTLMPRIKKFSDAEKLLMAKMEHERWCSERWLDGWELGPETNRKLKISKDLVSWEELPSGEEKKDFEQIEALPKILHQIGRGIYR
;
A
#
# COMPACT_ATOMS: atom_id res chain seq x y z
N MET A 1 -7.62 39.44 19.30
CA MET A 1 -7.06 38.68 20.44
C MET A 1 -6.88 37.24 19.97
N SER A 2 -5.68 36.91 19.48
CA SER A 2 -5.29 35.54 19.12
C SER A 2 -3.78 35.55 18.83
N SER A 3 -2.97 35.65 19.88
CA SER A 3 -1.51 35.65 19.77
C SER A 3 -0.84 34.76 20.83
N SER A 4 -1.51 33.72 21.35
CA SER A 4 -0.95 32.92 22.45
C SER A 4 -0.43 31.55 22.05
N PHE A 5 -0.85 30.94 20.93
CA PHE A 5 -0.37 29.58 20.59
C PHE A 5 1.08 29.54 20.10
N ALA A 6 1.53 30.55 19.35
CA ALA A 6 2.93 30.63 18.90
C ALA A 6 3.92 30.91 20.06
N THR A 7 3.43 31.44 21.17
CA THR A 7 4.26 31.79 22.34
C THR A 7 4.38 30.62 23.32
N ASP A 8 3.42 29.70 23.34
CA ASP A 8 3.43 28.54 24.24
C ASP A 8 4.26 27.35 23.74
N PHE A 9 4.52 27.23 22.44
CA PHE A 9 5.39 26.14 21.93
C PHE A 9 6.88 26.36 22.29
N ALA A 10 7.30 27.62 22.41
CA ALA A 10 8.64 28.00 22.84
C ALA A 10 8.89 27.75 24.35
N LEU A 11 7.84 27.50 25.13
CA LEU A 11 7.92 27.24 26.58
C LEU A 11 8.14 25.75 26.91
N LEU A 12 7.91 24.84 25.96
CA LEU A 12 7.98 23.39 26.19
C LEU A 12 9.29 22.73 25.74
N LEU A 13 10.10 23.40 24.92
CA LEU A 13 11.34 22.85 24.39
C LEU A 13 12.44 23.90 24.55
N GLN A 14 13.43 23.60 25.40
CA GLN A 14 14.65 24.41 25.42
C GLN A 14 15.32 24.27 24.04
N PRO A 15 16.04 25.29 23.53
CA PRO A 15 16.74 25.21 22.23
C PRO A 15 17.69 23.99 22.11
N GLY A 16 18.13 23.43 23.24
CA GLY A 16 18.92 22.20 23.33
C GLY A 16 18.13 20.89 23.14
N ASP A 17 16.85 20.84 23.51
CA ASP A 17 16.03 19.62 23.48
C ASP A 17 15.69 19.19 22.04
N LEU A 18 15.59 20.16 21.14
CA LEU A 18 15.39 19.92 19.70
C LEU A 18 16.62 19.32 19.01
N ASN A 19 17.80 19.37 19.64
CA ASN A 19 19.02 18.89 19.02
C ASN A 19 19.11 17.36 18.98
N GLU A 20 18.40 16.65 19.86
CA GLU A 20 18.38 15.19 19.94
C GLU A 20 17.29 14.54 19.08
N LEU A 21 16.29 15.31 18.62
CA LEU A 21 15.15 14.78 17.88
C LEU A 21 15.45 14.64 16.38
N GLN A 22 15.26 13.43 15.86
CA GLN A 22 15.40 13.13 14.42
C GLN A 22 14.12 13.40 13.64
N THR A 23 12.96 13.23 14.27
CA THR A 23 11.65 13.43 13.66
C THR A 23 10.76 14.25 14.58
N ILE A 24 10.12 15.28 14.03
CA ILE A 24 9.19 16.17 14.73
C ILE A 24 7.83 16.05 14.04
N VAL A 25 6.78 15.76 14.81
CA VAL A 25 5.41 15.63 14.30
C VAL A 25 4.57 16.80 14.82
N LEU A 26 3.92 17.54 13.93
CA LEU A 26 3.01 18.63 14.26
C LEU A 26 1.58 18.22 13.96
N CYS A 27 0.76 18.09 15.00
CA CYS A 27 -0.65 17.74 14.90
C CYS A 27 -1.50 18.61 15.83
N ASN A 28 -2.02 19.73 15.31
CA ASN A 28 -3.06 20.51 15.98
C ASN A 28 -4.45 20.11 15.42
N GLU A 29 -5.32 19.53 16.24
CA GLU A 29 -6.61 18.94 15.82
C GLU A 29 -7.87 19.67 16.34
N SER A 30 -7.72 20.82 17.01
CA SER A 30 -8.84 21.54 17.63
C SER A 30 -9.90 22.13 16.66
N ASP A 31 -9.58 22.41 15.39
CA ASP A 31 -10.53 22.87 14.35
C ASP A 31 -9.95 22.76 12.91
N THR A 32 -10.59 22.02 12.00
CA THR A 32 -9.92 21.35 10.84
C THR A 32 -9.30 22.29 9.80
N THR A 33 -9.96 23.38 9.38
CA THR A 33 -9.44 24.22 8.28
C THR A 33 -8.48 25.33 8.73
N THR A 34 -8.67 25.85 9.94
CA THR A 34 -7.77 26.85 10.53
C THR A 34 -6.45 26.20 10.95
N ASN A 35 -6.50 24.96 11.44
CA ASN A 35 -5.33 24.26 11.94
C ASN A 35 -4.39 23.76 10.85
N ASP A 36 -4.87 23.41 9.66
CA ASP A 36 -3.99 23.04 8.53
C ASP A 36 -2.98 24.15 8.21
N ARG A 37 -3.44 25.41 8.26
CA ARG A 37 -2.61 26.59 8.01
C ARG A 37 -1.63 26.84 9.15
N GLU A 38 -2.07 26.63 10.40
CA GLU A 38 -1.21 26.78 11.57
C GLU A 38 -0.14 25.69 11.64
N ASN A 39 -0.49 24.42 11.44
CA ASN A 39 0.44 23.29 11.36
C ASN A 39 1.48 23.52 10.27
N LEU A 40 1.05 24.00 9.10
CA LEU A 40 1.96 24.35 8.01
C LEU A 40 2.88 25.52 8.35
N ARG A 41 2.33 26.62 8.91
CA ARG A 41 3.11 27.80 9.29
C ARG A 41 4.19 27.43 10.32
N LEU A 42 3.80 26.71 11.38
CA LEU A 42 4.72 26.23 12.41
C LEU A 42 5.77 25.29 11.83
N GLY A 43 5.37 24.37 10.95
CA GLY A 43 6.28 23.47 10.27
C GLY A 43 7.34 24.21 9.44
N LEU A 44 6.94 25.20 8.65
CA LEU A 44 7.87 25.99 7.84
C LEU A 44 8.80 26.86 8.69
N GLU A 45 8.27 27.45 9.77
CA GLU A 45 9.08 28.20 10.75
C GLU A 45 10.13 27.29 11.40
N LEU A 46 9.75 26.10 11.86
CA LEU A 46 10.67 25.13 12.44
C LEU A 46 11.71 24.62 11.43
N VAL A 47 11.34 24.39 10.17
CA VAL A 47 12.30 24.03 9.11
C VAL A 47 13.31 25.16 8.87
N SER A 48 12.88 26.43 8.94
CA SER A 48 13.76 27.59 8.75
C SER A 48 14.71 27.82 9.93
N LEU A 49 14.31 27.43 11.14
CA LEU A 49 15.07 27.57 12.38
C LEU A 49 15.97 26.35 12.66
N ALA A 50 15.64 25.19 12.11
CA ALA A 50 16.43 23.99 12.28
C ALA A 50 17.72 24.07 11.44
N ASP A 51 18.86 23.90 12.12
CA ASP A 51 20.18 23.78 11.48
C ASP A 51 20.19 22.74 10.34
N GLN A 52 21.17 22.85 9.43
CA GLN A 52 21.32 22.07 8.18
C GLN A 52 21.35 20.51 8.29
N GLY A 53 21.03 19.90 9.44
CA GLY A 53 20.99 18.45 9.68
C GLY A 53 19.76 17.72 9.11
N GLN A 54 19.86 16.40 8.93
CA GLN A 54 18.87 15.49 8.29
C GLN A 54 17.52 15.29 9.03
N ARG A 55 17.02 16.28 9.79
CA ARG A 55 15.79 16.14 10.58
C ARG A 55 14.55 16.06 9.70
N GLN A 56 13.58 15.22 10.09
CA GLN A 56 12.29 15.09 9.41
C GLN A 56 11.18 15.80 10.20
N PHE A 57 10.26 16.41 9.47
CA PHE A 57 9.10 17.13 9.97
C PHE A 57 7.87 16.52 9.31
N LEU A 58 6.99 15.94 10.12
CA LEU A 58 5.72 15.39 9.67
C LEU A 58 4.60 16.35 10.09
N ILE A 59 3.88 16.90 9.12
CA ILE A 59 2.87 17.93 9.35
C ILE A 59 1.49 17.36 9.04
N PHE A 60 0.63 17.33 10.04
CA PHE A 60 -0.74 16.92 9.86
C PHE A 60 -1.53 17.99 9.11
N GLN A 61 -2.25 17.55 8.08
CA GLN A 61 -3.25 18.35 7.38
C GLN A 61 -4.52 17.50 7.19
N SER A 62 -5.67 18.09 7.42
CA SER A 62 -6.98 17.48 7.20
C SER A 62 -7.43 17.60 5.73
N THR A 63 -6.98 18.65 5.03
CA THR A 63 -7.30 18.93 3.63
C THR A 63 -6.05 19.00 2.74
N ARG A 64 -6.25 18.76 1.45
CA ARG A 64 -5.25 18.87 0.37
C ARG A 64 -4.92 20.32 0.02
N ASN A 65 -5.62 21.28 0.62
CA ASN A 65 -5.36 22.70 0.46
C ASN A 65 -4.06 23.11 1.19
N GLY A 66 -3.28 24.01 0.59
CA GLY A 66 -2.01 24.50 1.17
C GLY A 66 -0.78 23.79 0.60
N TYR A 67 0.17 23.38 1.45
CA TYR A 67 1.47 22.86 1.01
C TYR A 67 1.38 21.51 0.29
N ALA A 68 0.44 20.65 0.65
CA ALA A 68 0.15 19.42 -0.10
C ALA A 68 -0.32 19.70 -1.55
N ALA A 69 -0.93 20.84 -1.84
CA ALA A 69 -1.24 21.26 -3.21
C ALA A 69 0.01 21.74 -3.98
N LEU A 70 1.08 22.15 -3.27
CA LEU A 70 2.35 22.60 -3.86
C LEU A 70 3.34 21.44 -4.09
N LEU A 71 3.10 20.28 -3.48
CA LEU A 71 3.76 19.03 -3.81
C LEU A 71 2.89 18.29 -4.84
N PRO A 72 3.14 18.41 -6.16
CA PRO A 72 2.53 17.46 -7.08
C PRO A 72 2.87 16.06 -6.61
N THR A 73 2.02 15.08 -6.91
CA THR A 73 2.11 13.67 -6.52
C THR A 73 3.46 12.99 -6.83
N ASN A 74 4.37 13.68 -7.55
CA ASN A 74 5.73 13.25 -7.90
C ASN A 74 6.85 14.25 -7.50
N ALA A 75 6.59 15.34 -6.76
CA ALA A 75 7.63 16.26 -6.30
C ALA A 75 8.19 15.81 -4.94
N ILE A 76 9.04 14.80 -4.99
CA ILE A 76 9.96 14.41 -3.90
C ILE A 76 11.06 15.49 -3.69
N ALA A 77 10.98 16.64 -4.36
CA ALA A 77 12.13 17.53 -4.57
C ALA A 77 12.18 18.79 -3.70
N THR A 78 11.13 19.18 -2.96
CA THR A 78 11.17 20.41 -2.15
C THR A 78 11.29 20.24 -0.64
N SER A 79 11.38 19.01 -0.11
CA SER A 79 12.12 18.74 1.13
C SER A 79 12.09 17.25 1.49
N ARG A 80 13.23 16.53 1.40
CA ARG A 80 13.41 15.19 2.03
C ARG A 80 13.11 15.17 3.55
N ARG A 81 12.93 16.35 4.14
CA ARG A 81 12.82 16.63 5.56
C ARG A 81 11.41 17.06 5.95
N PHE A 82 10.48 17.26 5.02
CA PHE A 82 9.18 17.84 5.33
C PHE A 82 8.08 17.09 4.58
N HIS A 83 7.21 16.43 5.33
CA HIS A 83 6.19 15.54 4.80
C HIS A 83 4.84 15.92 5.37
N ALA A 84 3.87 16.19 4.49
CA ALA A 84 2.48 16.32 4.89
C ALA A 84 1.86 14.92 5.03
N PHE A 85 1.00 14.73 6.04
CA PHE A 85 0.23 13.50 6.27
C PHE A 85 -1.16 13.83 6.84
N GLY A 86 -2.07 12.85 6.88
CA GLY A 86 -3.43 13.04 7.44
C GLY A 86 -4.52 13.01 6.38
N MET A 87 -4.52 13.98 5.46
CA MET A 87 -5.45 14.16 4.31
C MET A 87 -6.81 13.48 4.49
N ILE A 88 -7.49 13.77 5.61
CA ILE A 88 -8.72 13.05 5.99
C ILE A 88 -9.80 13.23 4.92
N GLU A 89 -9.83 14.36 4.22
CA GLU A 89 -10.76 14.55 3.10
C GLU A 89 -10.56 13.54 1.96
N ASP A 90 -9.33 13.05 1.73
CA ASP A 90 -9.08 12.00 0.74
C ASP A 90 -9.77 10.70 1.19
N LEU A 91 -9.74 10.38 2.49
CA LEU A 91 -10.40 9.19 3.07
C LEU A 91 -11.94 9.26 2.99
N HIS A 92 -12.52 10.45 2.86
CA HIS A 92 -13.97 10.66 2.81
C HIS A 92 -14.54 10.68 1.37
N SER A 93 -13.76 10.31 0.36
CA SER A 93 -14.26 10.18 -1.00
C SER A 93 -15.07 8.89 -1.18
N TRP A 94 -16.18 8.95 -1.91
CA TRP A 94 -16.98 7.76 -2.24
C TRP A 94 -16.15 6.65 -2.90
N SER A 95 -15.17 7.01 -3.71
CA SER A 95 -14.23 6.07 -4.34
C SER A 95 -13.30 5.33 -3.37
N ILE A 96 -13.02 5.92 -2.20
CA ILE A 96 -12.24 5.29 -1.13
C ILE A 96 -13.17 4.54 -0.17
N LEU A 97 -14.32 5.13 0.19
CA LEU A 97 -15.34 4.49 1.03
C LEU A 97 -15.98 3.25 0.39
N LEU A 98 -16.01 3.17 -0.94
CA LEU A 98 -16.51 2.00 -1.69
C LEU A 98 -15.39 1.06 -2.16
N HIS A 99 -14.14 1.27 -1.72
CA HIS A 99 -12.95 0.47 -2.05
C HIS A 99 -12.64 0.30 -3.56
N GLU A 100 -13.35 0.98 -4.47
CA GLU A 100 -13.25 0.74 -5.91
C GLU A 100 -11.84 0.99 -6.47
N SER A 101 -11.11 1.93 -5.91
CA SER A 101 -9.75 2.26 -6.39
C SER A 101 -8.65 1.39 -5.78
N GLU A 102 -8.89 0.86 -4.59
CA GLU A 102 -7.99 -0.01 -3.81
C GLU A 102 -8.08 -1.45 -4.31
N ASP A 103 -9.30 -1.88 -4.64
CA ASP A 103 -9.57 -3.24 -5.12
C ASP A 103 -9.18 -3.47 -6.58
N ARG A 104 -8.70 -2.46 -7.32
CA ARG A 104 -8.42 -2.59 -8.77
C ARG A 104 -7.47 -3.74 -9.12
N ILE A 105 -6.45 -3.98 -8.30
CA ILE A 105 -5.54 -5.11 -8.52
C ILE A 105 -6.24 -6.41 -8.14
N ALA A 106 -6.96 -6.42 -7.01
CA ALA A 106 -7.68 -7.60 -6.51
C ALA A 106 -8.79 -8.07 -7.47
N SER A 107 -9.62 -7.14 -7.96
CA SER A 107 -10.67 -7.41 -8.93
C SER A 107 -10.10 -7.91 -10.25
N ALA A 108 -9.01 -7.31 -10.74
CA ALA A 108 -8.37 -7.74 -11.98
C ALA A 108 -7.69 -9.12 -11.85
N ILE A 109 -7.14 -9.46 -10.67
CA ILE A 109 -6.68 -10.82 -10.35
C ILE A 109 -7.86 -11.81 -10.41
N HIS A 110 -8.99 -11.47 -9.78
CA HIS A 110 -10.18 -12.32 -9.76
C HIS A 110 -10.81 -12.47 -11.16
N GLU A 111 -10.88 -11.40 -11.94
CA GLU A 111 -11.38 -11.40 -13.32
C GLU A 111 -10.55 -12.33 -14.21
N ASP A 112 -9.21 -12.28 -14.11
CA ASP A 112 -8.33 -13.20 -14.84
C ASP A 112 -8.51 -14.66 -14.35
N TYR A 113 -8.71 -14.88 -13.05
CA TYR A 113 -9.04 -16.22 -12.51
C TYR A 113 -10.34 -16.78 -13.11
N VAL A 114 -11.41 -15.96 -13.13
CA VAL A 114 -12.73 -16.34 -13.67
C VAL A 114 -12.66 -16.59 -15.18
N GLU A 115 -11.82 -15.86 -15.93
CA GLU A 115 -11.60 -16.10 -17.36
C GLU A 115 -11.10 -17.53 -17.63
N HIS A 116 -10.26 -18.08 -16.73
CA HIS A 116 -9.66 -19.41 -16.89
C HIS A 116 -10.43 -20.55 -16.20
N HIS A 117 -11.11 -20.27 -15.08
CA HIS A 117 -11.72 -21.29 -14.22
C HIS A 117 -13.25 -21.21 -14.11
N GLY A 118 -13.85 -20.11 -14.56
CA GLY A 118 -15.24 -19.77 -14.28
C GLY A 118 -15.47 -19.39 -12.81
N GLY A 119 -16.66 -18.87 -12.52
CA GLY A 119 -17.03 -18.46 -11.16
C GLY A 119 -17.95 -17.25 -11.16
N ASP A 120 -18.25 -16.78 -9.95
CA ASP A 120 -19.06 -15.60 -9.73
C ASP A 120 -18.27 -14.32 -10.07
N ALA A 121 -18.96 -13.32 -10.61
CA ALA A 121 -18.40 -12.00 -10.87
C ALA A 121 -17.99 -11.30 -9.57
N TRP A 122 -17.05 -10.35 -9.66
CA TRP A 122 -16.51 -9.64 -8.50
C TRP A 122 -17.62 -9.04 -7.62
N GLU A 123 -18.65 -8.44 -8.22
CA GLU A 123 -19.70 -7.72 -7.50
C GLU A 123 -20.48 -8.62 -6.53
N ILE A 124 -20.70 -9.87 -6.92
CA ILE A 124 -21.48 -10.86 -6.15
C ILE A 124 -20.60 -11.88 -5.41
N LEU A 125 -19.28 -11.77 -5.54
CA LEU A 125 -18.32 -12.66 -4.89
C LEU A 125 -18.43 -12.52 -3.36
N PRO A 126 -18.51 -13.63 -2.59
CA PRO A 126 -18.49 -13.58 -1.14
C PRO A 126 -17.26 -12.84 -0.60
N GLU A 127 -17.47 -12.08 0.48
CA GLU A 127 -16.47 -11.16 1.02
C GLU A 127 -15.13 -11.82 1.35
N TYR A 128 -15.15 -13.05 1.89
CA TYR A 128 -13.92 -13.78 2.22
C TYR A 128 -13.07 -14.13 0.99
N PHE A 129 -13.67 -14.25 -0.19
CA PHE A 129 -12.92 -14.42 -1.43
C PHE A 129 -12.39 -13.10 -1.96
N LYS A 130 -13.14 -12.00 -1.82
CA LYS A 130 -12.63 -10.66 -2.13
C LYS A 130 -11.41 -10.35 -1.27
N GLU A 131 -11.49 -10.66 0.03
CA GLU A 131 -10.39 -10.45 0.98
C GLU A 131 -9.15 -11.25 0.60
N SER A 132 -9.31 -12.51 0.20
CA SER A 132 -8.20 -13.34 -0.29
C SER A 132 -7.53 -12.73 -1.54
N ASN A 133 -8.32 -12.17 -2.47
CA ASN A 133 -7.78 -11.45 -3.63
C ASN A 133 -7.11 -10.12 -3.25
N ARG A 134 -7.64 -9.39 -2.25
CA ARG A 134 -7.01 -8.19 -1.70
C ARG A 134 -5.66 -8.52 -1.07
N HIS A 135 -5.56 -9.58 -0.27
CA HIS A 135 -4.28 -10.04 0.27
C HIS A 135 -3.28 -10.41 -0.83
N ALA A 136 -3.73 -11.08 -1.90
CA ALA A 136 -2.86 -11.38 -3.04
C ALA A 136 -2.38 -10.11 -3.75
N ALA A 137 -3.25 -9.11 -3.90
CA ALA A 137 -2.95 -7.80 -4.47
C ALA A 137 -1.96 -6.98 -3.61
N ASP A 138 -2.20 -6.89 -2.31
CA ASP A 138 -1.32 -6.20 -1.35
C ASP A 138 0.07 -6.83 -1.29
N HIS A 139 0.16 -8.12 -1.61
CA HIS A 139 1.42 -8.84 -1.64
C HIS A 139 2.19 -8.69 -2.96
N VAL A 140 1.60 -8.12 -4.02
CA VAL A 140 2.28 -7.90 -5.32
C VAL A 140 3.60 -7.12 -5.17
N PRO A 141 3.65 -5.98 -4.46
CA PRO A 141 4.92 -5.25 -4.28
C PRO A 141 5.99 -6.07 -3.53
N VAL A 142 5.59 -6.97 -2.63
CA VAL A 142 6.52 -7.85 -1.91
C VAL A 142 7.11 -8.89 -2.87
N LYS A 143 6.26 -9.56 -3.66
CA LYS A 143 6.66 -10.53 -4.70
C LYS A 143 7.64 -9.89 -5.70
N LEU A 144 7.32 -8.69 -6.19
CA LEU A 144 8.18 -7.96 -7.11
C LEU A 144 9.53 -7.57 -6.48
N ARG A 145 9.53 -7.05 -5.25
CA ARG A 145 10.77 -6.71 -4.54
C ARG A 145 11.68 -7.91 -4.31
N GLY A 146 11.10 -9.10 -4.12
CA GLY A 146 11.86 -10.37 -4.05
C GLY A 146 12.71 -10.64 -5.30
N LEU A 147 12.35 -10.06 -6.45
CA LEU A 147 13.10 -10.14 -7.71
C LEU A 147 13.93 -8.88 -8.02
N GLY A 148 13.93 -7.89 -7.12
CA GLY A 148 14.49 -6.58 -7.40
C GLY A 148 13.66 -5.76 -8.39
N TYR A 149 12.35 -6.05 -8.50
CA TYR A 149 11.41 -5.31 -9.33
C TYR A 149 10.48 -4.45 -8.48
N HIS A 150 9.81 -3.50 -9.15
CA HIS A 150 8.75 -2.69 -8.57
C HIS A 150 7.70 -2.38 -9.63
N ASP A 151 6.48 -2.09 -9.21
CA ASP A 151 5.43 -1.57 -10.09
C ASP A 151 5.28 -0.06 -9.95
N ALA A 152 4.98 0.61 -11.07
CA ALA A 152 4.78 2.05 -11.13
C ALA A 152 3.74 2.39 -12.21
N PRO A 153 3.16 3.61 -12.20
CA PRO A 153 2.35 4.08 -13.33
C PRO A 153 3.09 3.89 -14.66
N LEU A 154 2.36 3.56 -15.73
CA LEU A 154 2.96 3.31 -17.05
C LEU A 154 3.80 4.50 -17.53
N ARG A 155 5.05 4.20 -17.89
CA ARG A 155 6.00 5.15 -18.47
C ARG A 155 6.33 4.73 -19.89
N THR A 156 6.03 5.59 -20.87
CA THR A 156 6.22 5.32 -22.31
C THR A 156 7.67 5.05 -22.70
N LEU A 157 8.63 5.66 -21.98
CA LEU A 157 10.05 5.64 -22.32
C LEU A 157 10.88 4.63 -21.52
N MET A 158 10.28 3.83 -20.64
CA MET A 158 11.01 2.86 -19.81
C MET A 158 10.71 1.42 -20.24
N PRO A 159 11.75 0.56 -20.36
CA PRO A 159 11.56 -0.85 -20.68
C PRO A 159 10.83 -1.54 -19.53
N ARG A 160 9.66 -2.12 -19.84
CA ARG A 160 8.82 -2.84 -18.88
C ARG A 160 9.05 -4.34 -18.94
N ILE A 161 8.98 -5.00 -17.79
CA ILE A 161 8.91 -6.46 -17.71
C ILE A 161 7.52 -6.89 -18.20
N LYS A 162 7.49 -7.66 -19.30
CA LYS A 162 6.25 -8.21 -19.89
C LYS A 162 6.03 -9.68 -19.58
N LYS A 163 7.11 -10.38 -19.22
CA LYS A 163 7.13 -11.80 -18.92
C LYS A 163 8.23 -12.04 -17.90
N PHE A 164 7.98 -12.98 -17.00
CA PHE A 164 8.96 -13.50 -16.06
C PHE A 164 9.62 -14.76 -16.64
N SER A 165 10.88 -14.98 -16.30
CA SER A 165 11.57 -16.24 -16.51
C SER A 165 11.02 -17.34 -15.61
N ASP A 166 11.28 -18.60 -15.93
CA ASP A 166 10.75 -19.73 -15.14
C ASP A 166 11.24 -19.72 -13.68
N ALA A 167 12.47 -19.27 -13.43
CA ALA A 167 13.01 -19.13 -12.08
C ALA A 167 12.29 -18.03 -11.28
N GLU A 168 12.01 -16.88 -11.92
CA GLU A 168 11.25 -15.78 -11.31
C GLU A 168 9.81 -16.19 -11.01
N LYS A 169 9.17 -16.91 -11.94
CA LYS A 169 7.82 -17.45 -11.75
C LYS A 169 7.77 -18.42 -10.57
N LEU A 170 8.71 -19.38 -10.52
CA LEU A 170 8.79 -20.35 -9.43
C LEU A 170 8.95 -19.66 -8.07
N LEU A 171 9.82 -18.65 -7.97
CA LEU A 171 10.01 -17.92 -6.71
C LEU A 171 8.73 -17.21 -6.28
N MET A 172 8.10 -16.46 -7.18
CA MET A 172 6.88 -15.72 -6.83
C MET A 172 5.69 -16.63 -6.56
N ALA A 173 5.59 -17.78 -7.24
CA ALA A 173 4.55 -18.77 -6.99
C ALA A 173 4.70 -19.39 -5.60
N LYS A 174 5.92 -19.73 -5.18
CA LYS A 174 6.22 -20.12 -3.79
C LYS A 174 5.81 -19.03 -2.79
N MET A 175 6.15 -17.77 -3.07
CA MET A 175 5.77 -16.65 -2.22
C MET A 175 4.25 -16.47 -2.12
N GLU A 176 3.51 -16.73 -3.20
CA GLU A 176 2.05 -16.65 -3.20
C GLU A 176 1.43 -17.79 -2.40
N HIS A 177 1.90 -19.02 -2.59
CA HIS A 177 1.44 -20.18 -1.83
C HIS A 177 1.66 -19.98 -0.33
N GLU A 178 2.86 -19.57 0.09
CA GLU A 178 3.16 -19.32 1.51
C GLU A 178 2.32 -18.18 2.09
N ARG A 179 2.06 -17.13 1.30
CA ARG A 179 1.16 -16.04 1.69
C ARG A 179 -0.28 -16.56 1.84
N TRP A 180 -0.74 -17.42 0.92
CA TRP A 180 -2.07 -18.04 0.97
C TRP A 180 -2.21 -19.01 2.15
N CYS A 181 -1.21 -19.83 2.44
CA CYS A 181 -1.21 -20.62 3.65
C CYS A 181 -1.28 -19.73 4.89
N SER A 182 -0.49 -18.65 4.93
CA SER A 182 -0.46 -17.72 6.05
C SER A 182 -1.82 -17.04 6.32
N GLU A 183 -2.50 -16.53 5.28
CA GLU A 183 -3.84 -15.95 5.48
C GLU A 183 -4.83 -16.99 6.01
N ARG A 184 -4.76 -18.23 5.52
CA ARG A 184 -5.72 -19.28 5.85
C ARG A 184 -5.53 -19.73 7.29
N TRP A 185 -4.29 -19.88 7.74
CA TRP A 185 -3.99 -20.15 9.15
C TRP A 185 -4.50 -19.04 10.06
N LEU A 186 -4.31 -17.78 9.70
CA LEU A 186 -4.79 -16.63 10.48
C LEU A 186 -6.32 -16.52 10.49
N ASP A 187 -6.98 -16.94 9.40
CA ASP A 187 -8.44 -17.01 9.27
C ASP A 187 -9.05 -18.27 9.92
N GLY A 188 -8.22 -19.11 10.56
CA GLY A 188 -8.65 -20.30 11.30
C GLY A 188 -9.00 -21.49 10.41
N TRP A 189 -8.37 -21.62 9.24
CA TRP A 189 -8.47 -22.82 8.42
C TRP A 189 -7.65 -23.96 8.99
N GLU A 190 -8.08 -25.19 8.70
CA GLU A 190 -7.43 -26.41 9.12
C GLU A 190 -6.95 -27.23 7.92
N LEU A 191 -5.80 -27.89 8.08
CA LEU A 191 -5.34 -28.89 7.12
C LEU A 191 -6.22 -30.14 7.19
N GLY A 192 -6.66 -30.64 6.03
CA GLY A 192 -7.40 -31.89 5.94
C GLY A 192 -7.13 -32.65 4.64
N PRO A 193 -7.65 -33.88 4.48
CA PRO A 193 -7.39 -34.69 3.29
C PRO A 193 -8.05 -34.14 2.02
N GLU A 194 -9.14 -33.38 2.17
CA GLU A 194 -9.87 -32.76 1.07
C GLU A 194 -10.27 -31.33 1.43
N THR A 195 -10.34 -30.45 0.42
CA THR A 195 -10.74 -29.06 0.60
C THR A 195 -12.25 -28.94 0.80
N ASN A 196 -12.65 -28.44 1.96
CA ASN A 196 -14.03 -28.09 2.28
C ASN A 196 -14.12 -26.63 2.74
N ARG A 197 -14.48 -25.76 1.80
CA ARG A 197 -14.56 -24.30 2.03
C ARG A 197 -15.59 -23.89 3.08
N LYS A 198 -16.67 -24.68 3.28
CA LYS A 198 -17.71 -24.37 4.27
C LYS A 198 -17.22 -24.61 5.71
N LEU A 199 -16.32 -25.58 5.88
CA LEU A 199 -15.73 -25.92 7.17
C LEU A 199 -14.34 -25.31 7.36
N LYS A 200 -13.90 -24.44 6.44
CA LYS A 200 -12.54 -23.90 6.39
C LYS A 200 -11.45 -24.97 6.44
N ILE A 201 -11.64 -26.08 5.72
CA ILE A 201 -10.63 -27.13 5.58
C ILE A 201 -9.99 -27.03 4.20
N SER A 202 -8.67 -27.10 4.11
CA SER A 202 -7.99 -27.24 2.83
C SER A 202 -6.90 -28.30 2.87
N LYS A 203 -6.79 -29.07 1.78
CA LYS A 203 -5.70 -30.04 1.57
C LYS A 203 -4.39 -29.39 1.19
N ASP A 204 -4.45 -28.14 0.72
CA ASP A 204 -3.32 -27.40 0.18
C ASP A 204 -2.57 -26.63 1.27
N LEU A 205 -2.96 -26.73 2.55
CA LEU A 205 -2.29 -26.08 3.69
C LEU A 205 -1.03 -26.83 4.13
N VAL A 206 -0.15 -27.05 3.18
CA VAL A 206 1.13 -27.76 3.30
C VAL A 206 2.25 -26.89 2.71
N SER A 207 3.51 -27.26 2.90
CA SER A 207 4.60 -26.53 2.25
C SER A 207 4.54 -26.69 0.73
N TRP A 208 5.22 -25.81 -0.01
CA TRP A 208 5.29 -25.90 -1.46
C TRP A 208 5.75 -27.29 -1.96
N GLU A 209 6.72 -27.91 -1.28
CA GLU A 209 7.27 -29.21 -1.66
C GLU A 209 6.29 -30.38 -1.42
N GLU A 210 5.27 -30.18 -0.61
CA GLU A 210 4.26 -31.18 -0.24
C GLU A 210 2.93 -30.97 -0.98
N LEU A 211 2.82 -29.94 -1.82
CA LEU A 211 1.63 -29.64 -2.60
C LEU A 211 1.20 -30.85 -3.46
N PRO A 212 -0.11 -31.16 -3.50
CA PRO A 212 -0.61 -32.15 -4.43
C PRO A 212 -0.32 -31.75 -5.87
N SER A 213 0.08 -32.73 -6.69
CA SER A 213 0.45 -32.51 -8.09
C SER A 213 -0.63 -31.74 -8.86
N GLY A 214 -0.23 -30.61 -9.46
CA GLY A 214 -1.08 -29.76 -10.28
C GLY A 214 -1.77 -28.63 -9.52
N GLU A 215 -1.71 -28.61 -8.19
CA GLU A 215 -2.27 -27.49 -7.40
C GLU A 215 -1.41 -26.22 -7.52
N GLU A 216 -0.09 -26.37 -7.73
CA GLU A 216 0.84 -25.27 -7.96
C GLU A 216 0.51 -24.44 -9.21
N LYS A 217 -0.28 -25.02 -10.12
CA LYS A 217 -0.65 -24.41 -11.39
C LYS A 217 -1.36 -23.06 -11.18
N LYS A 218 -2.21 -22.96 -10.15
CA LYS A 218 -2.98 -21.73 -9.87
C LYS A 218 -2.05 -20.58 -9.47
N ASP A 219 -1.02 -20.87 -8.67
CA ASP A 219 -0.02 -19.88 -8.28
C ASP A 219 0.77 -19.41 -9.50
N PHE A 220 1.20 -20.34 -10.37
CA PHE A 220 1.88 -20.00 -11.61
C PHE A 220 1.02 -19.13 -12.54
N GLU A 221 -0.24 -19.49 -12.74
CA GLU A 221 -1.18 -18.73 -13.59
C GLU A 221 -1.37 -17.31 -13.06
N GLN A 222 -1.57 -17.14 -11.74
CA GLN A 222 -1.70 -15.81 -11.13
C GLN A 222 -0.44 -14.97 -11.38
N ILE A 223 0.76 -15.54 -11.19
CA ILE A 223 2.03 -14.84 -11.41
C ILE A 223 2.24 -14.49 -12.88
N GLU A 224 1.92 -15.40 -13.80
CA GLU A 224 2.02 -15.16 -15.24
C GLU A 224 1.09 -14.04 -15.72
N ALA A 225 -0.06 -13.89 -15.08
CA ALA A 225 -1.03 -12.85 -15.40
C ALA A 225 -0.65 -11.44 -14.90
N LEU A 226 0.21 -11.31 -13.88
CA LEU A 226 0.54 -10.01 -13.25
C LEU A 226 0.94 -8.90 -14.25
N PRO A 227 1.82 -9.12 -15.25
CA PRO A 227 2.16 -8.07 -16.21
C PRO A 227 0.97 -7.62 -17.08
N LYS A 228 0.03 -8.53 -17.40
CA LYS A 228 -1.21 -8.22 -18.13
C LYS A 228 -2.15 -7.42 -17.23
N ILE A 229 -2.42 -7.92 -16.02
CA ILE A 229 -3.31 -7.30 -15.03
C ILE A 229 -2.87 -5.87 -14.69
N LEU A 230 -1.60 -5.69 -14.31
CA LEU A 230 -1.07 -4.37 -13.97
C LEU A 230 -1.15 -3.41 -15.15
N HIS A 231 -0.97 -3.90 -16.38
CA HIS A 231 -1.10 -3.08 -17.57
C HIS A 231 -2.51 -2.56 -17.82
N GLN A 232 -3.53 -3.40 -17.60
CA GLN A 232 -4.94 -3.02 -17.77
C GLN A 232 -5.34 -1.87 -16.85
N ILE A 233 -4.75 -1.80 -15.66
CA ILE A 233 -5.00 -0.74 -14.68
C ILE A 233 -4.00 0.44 -14.78
N GLY A 234 -3.26 0.54 -15.88
CA GLY A 234 -2.37 1.68 -16.14
C GLY A 234 -1.02 1.64 -15.43
N ARG A 235 -0.57 0.46 -14.98
CA ARG A 235 0.72 0.24 -14.30
C ARG A 235 1.67 -0.64 -15.13
N GLY A 236 2.95 -0.59 -14.83
CA GLY A 236 3.99 -1.41 -15.44
C GLY A 236 5.00 -1.88 -14.39
N ILE A 237 5.66 -3.00 -14.68
CA ILE A 237 6.71 -3.58 -13.83
C ILE A 237 8.07 -3.18 -14.37
N TYR A 238 8.97 -2.75 -13.49
CA TYR A 238 10.29 -2.22 -13.79
C TYR A 238 11.34 -2.82 -12.85
N ARG A 239 12.61 -2.75 -13.28
CA ARG A 239 13.78 -2.93 -12.41
C ARG A 239 14.00 -1.65 -11.62
#